data_AF-I6YT04-F1
#
_entry.id   AF-I6YT04-F1
#
_cell.length_a   1.000
_cell.length_b   1.000
_cell.length_c   1.000
_cell.angle_alpha   90.00
_cell.angle_beta   90.00
_cell.angle_gamma   90.00
#
_symmetry.space_group_name_H-M   'P 1'
#
loop_
_entity.id
_entity.type
_entity.pdbx_description
1 polymer ?
#
loop_
_entity_poly.entity_id
_entity_poly.type
_entity_poly.pdbx_seq_one_letter_code
_entity_poly.pdbx_strand_id
1 'polypeptide(L)'
;MKKRYLLLIPLLIALIVGCDAKKSATGNEDEIYVFADSTEYEQIEASLLTVFSKIIYTPQPENLFILIRKDISELDKYKNKKNIIITAPLGSGSNTSNYIDGLLNQQVKEMVRQDSVFVINKYDLWARGQLVMILTAKDLNELGKKILNEHENLLYYFQKISNERLFKSLYNSRYERKEIEAKLLKNYGWLIYVQADYHLAIDKPEHNFVWLRRAPGTDMERWIFVHWIDNASPLLLNKDSVYAIRNRITEKFYRTSDDSSYVLIEDNYRTTKEVNFLGRYALMTQGLWKMKDGSMGGPFINYTFYDEPTKRLYMLDASIYAPKYYKKKLIQQVDVLLQSFMTEREVDPEKKEELLEELE
;
A
#
# COMPACT_ATOMS: atom_id res chain seq x y z
N MET A 1 81.45 -8.09 -1.36
CA MET A 1 80.10 -8.53 -0.91
C MET A 1 79.30 -7.33 -0.37
N LYS A 2 78.40 -6.74 -1.16
CA LYS A 2 77.26 -5.94 -0.67
C LYS A 2 76.11 -6.12 -1.67
N LYS A 3 75.14 -6.98 -1.35
CA LYS A 3 73.93 -7.23 -2.15
C LYS A 3 73.01 -6.01 -2.03
N ARG A 4 72.67 -5.39 -3.17
CA ARG A 4 71.58 -4.40 -3.26
C ARG A 4 70.26 -5.17 -3.31
N TYR A 5 69.40 -4.99 -2.31
CA TYR A 5 68.02 -5.49 -2.35
C TYR A 5 67.13 -4.44 -3.00
N LEU A 6 66.49 -4.81 -4.10
CA LEU A 6 65.48 -4.03 -4.79
C LEU A 6 64.17 -4.17 -4.00
N LEU A 7 63.70 -3.09 -3.37
CA LEU A 7 62.40 -3.05 -2.68
C LEU A 7 61.28 -3.01 -3.73
N LEU A 8 60.60 -4.13 -3.94
CA LEU A 8 59.32 -4.18 -4.65
C LEU A 8 58.22 -3.70 -3.69
N ILE A 9 57.67 -2.52 -3.97
CA ILE A 9 56.44 -2.04 -3.34
C ILE A 9 55.27 -2.71 -4.09
N PRO A 10 54.40 -3.50 -3.44
CA PRO A 10 53.22 -4.02 -4.10
C PRO A 10 52.24 -2.87 -4.26
N LEU A 11 51.98 -2.48 -5.51
CA LEU A 11 50.95 -1.55 -5.90
C LEU A 11 49.58 -2.18 -5.55
N LEU A 12 48.97 -1.72 -4.46
CA LEU A 12 47.64 -2.13 -4.05
C LEU A 12 46.63 -1.57 -5.08
N ILE A 13 46.29 -2.37 -6.08
CA ILE A 13 45.22 -2.07 -7.03
C ILE A 13 43.90 -2.23 -6.26
N ALA A 14 43.37 -1.12 -5.77
CA ALA A 14 41.99 -1.06 -5.28
C ALA A 14 41.05 -1.25 -6.48
N LEU A 15 40.49 -2.46 -6.60
CA LEU A 15 39.37 -2.75 -7.48
C LEU A 15 38.16 -1.95 -7.00
N ILE A 16 37.95 -0.77 -7.59
CA ILE A 16 36.70 -0.04 -7.47
C ILE A 16 35.69 -0.79 -8.34
N VAL A 17 34.97 -1.74 -7.73
CA VAL A 17 33.78 -2.33 -8.34
C VAL A 17 32.70 -1.24 -8.30
N GLY A 18 32.64 -0.45 -9.37
CA GLY A 18 31.57 0.49 -9.64
C GLY A 18 30.28 -0.27 -9.94
N CYS A 19 29.63 -0.77 -8.90
CA CYS A 19 28.26 -1.23 -9.01
C CYS A 19 27.40 0.03 -9.11
N ASP A 20 27.01 0.41 -10.33
CA ASP A 20 26.22 1.61 -10.62
C ASP A 20 24.76 1.40 -10.15
N ALA A 21 24.58 1.27 -8.84
CA ALA A 21 23.30 1.05 -8.22
C ALA A 21 22.49 2.35 -8.34
N LYS A 22 21.43 2.31 -9.15
CA LYS A 22 20.50 3.44 -9.28
C LYS A 22 20.09 3.93 -7.89
N LYS A 23 20.09 5.26 -7.69
CA LYS A 23 19.60 5.88 -6.46
C LYS A 23 18.12 5.55 -6.25
N SER A 24 17.67 5.54 -5.00
CA SER A 24 16.25 5.32 -4.71
C SER A 24 15.40 6.51 -5.17
N ALA A 25 14.20 6.23 -5.65
CA ALA A 25 13.25 7.25 -6.10
C ALA A 25 12.80 8.14 -4.92
N THR A 26 12.54 9.41 -5.22
CA THR A 26 12.22 10.45 -4.22
C THR A 26 10.79 10.98 -4.39
N GLY A 27 10.33 11.80 -3.45
CA GLY A 27 9.00 12.40 -3.48
C GLY A 27 7.98 11.64 -2.62
N ASN A 28 6.79 12.22 -2.52
CA ASN A 28 5.68 11.66 -1.76
C ASN A 28 5.06 10.48 -2.49
N GLU A 29 4.54 9.50 -1.74
CA GLU A 29 3.85 8.32 -2.31
C GLU A 29 2.60 8.70 -3.10
N ASP A 30 1.98 9.81 -2.73
CA ASP A 30 0.71 10.28 -3.26
C ASP A 30 0.80 11.40 -4.30
N GLU A 31 1.99 11.79 -4.70
CA GLU A 31 2.20 12.70 -5.81
C GLU A 31 2.45 11.92 -7.09
N ILE A 32 1.77 12.30 -8.18
CA ILE A 32 2.08 11.85 -9.54
C ILE A 32 2.49 13.07 -10.36
N TYR A 33 3.72 13.04 -10.88
CA TYR A 33 4.23 14.08 -11.76
C TYR A 33 3.79 13.77 -13.19
N VAL A 34 2.95 14.61 -13.78
CA VAL A 34 2.36 14.40 -15.10
C VAL A 34 3.09 15.30 -16.10
N PHE A 35 3.87 14.70 -17.00
CA PHE A 35 4.50 15.40 -18.11
C PHE A 35 3.57 15.39 -19.32
N ALA A 36 3.12 16.58 -19.70
CA ALA A 36 2.22 16.80 -20.82
C ALA A 36 2.32 18.27 -21.25
N ASP A 37 2.20 18.57 -22.55
CA ASP A 37 2.09 19.95 -23.02
C ASP A 37 0.80 20.59 -22.47
N SER A 38 0.83 21.90 -22.17
CA SER A 38 -0.24 22.55 -21.39
C SER A 38 -1.61 22.48 -22.05
N THR A 39 -1.67 22.67 -23.37
CA THR A 39 -2.92 22.65 -24.16
C THR A 39 -3.49 21.24 -24.34
N GLU A 40 -2.63 20.23 -24.37
CA GLU A 40 -3.03 18.82 -24.42
C GLU A 40 -3.52 18.37 -23.03
N TYR A 41 -2.80 18.76 -21.98
CA TYR A 41 -3.17 18.47 -20.59
C TYR A 41 -4.54 19.04 -20.23
N GLU A 42 -4.83 20.29 -20.57
CA GLU A 42 -6.12 20.94 -20.30
C GLU A 42 -7.31 20.11 -20.84
N GLN A 43 -7.13 19.45 -21.99
CA GLN A 43 -8.19 18.64 -22.62
C GLN A 43 -8.39 17.26 -21.96
N ILE A 44 -7.37 16.72 -21.29
CA ILE A 44 -7.43 15.39 -20.65
C ILE A 44 -7.43 15.47 -19.11
N GLU A 45 -7.28 16.66 -18.52
CA GLU A 45 -7.17 16.87 -17.08
C GLU A 45 -8.35 16.27 -16.33
N ALA A 46 -9.58 16.51 -16.81
CA ALA A 46 -10.79 15.97 -16.18
C ALA A 46 -10.77 14.42 -16.12
N SER A 47 -10.26 13.77 -17.17
CA SER A 47 -10.12 12.32 -17.23
C SER A 47 -9.07 11.83 -16.23
N LEU A 48 -7.91 12.49 -16.18
CA LEU A 48 -6.84 12.17 -15.22
C LEU A 48 -7.30 12.36 -13.77
N LEU A 49 -7.96 13.47 -13.45
CA LEU A 49 -8.44 13.77 -12.09
C LEU A 49 -9.51 12.76 -11.66
N THR A 50 -10.43 12.39 -12.56
CA THR A 50 -11.48 11.39 -12.27
C THR A 50 -10.90 10.02 -11.93
N VAL A 51 -9.79 9.65 -12.58
CA VAL A 51 -9.12 8.36 -12.34
C VAL A 51 -8.23 8.43 -11.11
N PHE A 52 -7.27 9.37 -11.07
CA PHE A 52 -6.19 9.36 -10.08
C PHE A 52 -6.51 10.14 -8.81
N SER A 53 -7.30 11.22 -8.90
CA SER A 53 -7.64 12.07 -7.77
C SER A 53 -8.99 11.70 -7.12
N LYS A 54 -9.32 10.40 -7.10
CA LYS A 54 -10.51 9.90 -6.39
C LYS A 54 -10.49 10.30 -4.92
N ILE A 55 -11.64 10.72 -4.42
CA ILE A 55 -11.81 11.07 -3.01
C ILE A 55 -11.84 9.79 -2.17
N ILE A 56 -11.00 9.78 -1.13
CA ILE A 56 -11.05 8.85 -0.01
C ILE A 56 -11.86 9.51 1.08
N TYR A 57 -12.95 8.86 1.47
CA TYR A 57 -13.79 9.30 2.58
C TYR A 57 -13.09 8.98 3.91
N THR A 58 -12.34 9.94 4.42
CA THR A 58 -11.95 10.01 5.83
C THR A 58 -12.84 11.07 6.51
N PRO A 59 -12.75 11.32 7.83
CA PRO A 59 -13.52 12.40 8.46
C PRO A 59 -13.32 13.76 7.75
N GLN A 60 -12.18 13.95 7.08
CA GLN A 60 -11.94 15.04 6.14
C GLN A 60 -11.58 14.42 4.78
N PRO A 61 -12.41 14.57 3.73
CA PRO A 61 -12.14 13.99 2.42
C PRO A 61 -10.72 14.29 1.90
N GLU A 62 -10.01 13.27 1.42
CA GLU A 62 -8.63 13.35 0.92
C GLU A 62 -8.52 12.79 -0.50
N ASN A 63 -7.65 13.33 -1.35
CA ASN A 63 -7.43 12.79 -2.69
C ASN A 63 -6.48 11.58 -2.67
N LEU A 64 -6.80 10.55 -3.45
CA LEU A 64 -5.97 9.34 -3.60
C LEU A 64 -4.62 9.63 -4.26
N PHE A 65 -4.56 10.52 -5.24
CA PHE A 65 -3.31 11.10 -5.73
C PHE A 65 -3.48 12.59 -6.01
N ILE A 66 -2.40 13.33 -5.83
CA ILE A 66 -2.25 14.73 -6.24
C ILE A 66 -1.47 14.72 -7.54
N LEU A 67 -2.09 15.25 -8.60
CA LEU A 67 -1.44 15.39 -9.90
C LEU A 67 -0.67 16.71 -9.97
N ILE A 68 0.58 16.66 -10.40
CA ILE A 68 1.45 17.82 -10.55
C ILE A 68 1.90 17.87 -12.00
N ARG A 69 1.28 18.74 -12.81
CA ARG A 69 1.69 18.92 -14.21
C ARG A 69 3.08 19.54 -14.31
N LYS A 70 3.88 19.00 -15.21
CA LYS A 70 5.21 19.51 -15.58
C LYS A 70 5.40 19.54 -17.08
N ASP A 71 6.22 20.47 -17.52
CA ASP A 71 6.67 20.50 -18.90
C ASP A 71 7.72 19.42 -19.14
N ILE A 72 7.75 18.81 -20.33
CA ILE A 72 8.74 17.78 -20.64
C ILE A 72 10.18 18.31 -20.58
N SER A 73 10.39 19.61 -20.81
CA SER A 73 11.69 20.27 -20.61
C SER A 73 12.19 20.23 -19.17
N GLU A 74 11.30 20.08 -18.18
CA GLU A 74 11.67 19.94 -16.76
C GLU A 74 11.98 18.48 -16.36
N LEU A 75 11.92 17.51 -17.29
CA LEU A 75 12.04 16.08 -16.96
C LEU A 75 13.30 15.77 -16.15
N ASP A 76 14.46 16.31 -16.51
CA ASP A 76 15.72 16.02 -15.80
C ASP A 76 15.69 16.39 -14.31
N LYS A 77 14.89 17.40 -13.93
CA LYS A 77 14.71 17.82 -12.53
C LYS A 77 13.84 16.85 -11.73
N TYR A 78 12.88 16.19 -12.38
CA TYR A 78 11.85 15.39 -11.72
C TYR A 78 11.89 13.89 -12.10
N LYS A 79 12.78 13.47 -13.00
CA LYS A 79 12.87 12.09 -13.48
C LYS A 79 13.23 11.07 -12.41
N ASN A 80 13.65 11.48 -11.21
CA ASN A 80 13.90 10.57 -10.08
C ASN A 80 12.72 10.50 -9.10
N LYS A 81 11.54 11.02 -9.46
CA LYS A 81 10.33 10.95 -8.64
C LYS A 81 9.70 9.56 -8.68
N LYS A 82 9.10 9.15 -7.57
CA LYS A 82 8.48 7.83 -7.37
C LYS A 82 7.42 7.46 -8.42
N ASN A 83 6.56 8.41 -8.76
CA ASN A 83 5.42 8.19 -9.65
C ASN A 83 5.43 9.26 -10.74
N ILE A 84 5.51 8.81 -11.99
CA ILE A 84 5.54 9.68 -13.16
C ILE A 84 4.52 9.18 -14.19
N ILE A 85 3.76 10.10 -14.76
CA ILE A 85 3.01 9.89 -15.99
C ILE A 85 3.64 10.76 -17.08
N ILE A 86 3.85 10.22 -18.27
CA ILE A 86 4.20 10.99 -19.47
C ILE A 86 3.09 10.74 -20.48
N THR A 87 2.40 11.79 -20.91
CA THR A 87 1.16 11.64 -21.66
C THR A 87 1.02 12.66 -22.79
N ALA A 88 0.79 12.15 -24.01
CA ALA A 88 0.45 12.92 -25.20
C ALA A 88 -0.08 11.97 -26.29
N PRO A 89 -0.91 12.46 -27.23
CA PRO A 89 -1.22 11.70 -28.44
C PRO A 89 0.04 11.44 -29.27
N LEU A 90 0.11 10.30 -29.92
CA LEU A 90 1.24 9.93 -30.77
C LEU A 90 1.24 10.78 -32.05
N GLY A 91 2.35 11.44 -32.34
CA GLY A 91 2.50 12.25 -33.55
C GLY A 91 1.71 13.56 -33.57
N SER A 92 1.27 14.09 -32.42
CA SER A 92 0.62 15.42 -32.36
C SER A 92 1.58 16.57 -32.67
N GLY A 93 2.90 16.30 -32.63
CA GLY A 93 3.95 17.29 -32.84
C GLY A 93 4.30 18.11 -31.60
N SER A 94 3.60 17.90 -30.48
CA SER A 94 3.93 18.52 -29.19
C SER A 94 5.30 18.05 -28.68
N ASN A 95 5.92 18.79 -27.77
CA ASN A 95 7.23 18.41 -27.24
C ASN A 95 7.17 17.07 -26.51
N THR A 96 6.09 16.84 -25.75
CA THR A 96 5.85 15.58 -25.05
C THR A 96 5.58 14.46 -26.04
N SER A 97 4.81 14.71 -27.11
CA SER A 97 4.57 13.74 -28.17
C SER A 97 5.86 13.32 -28.86
N ASN A 98 6.71 14.27 -29.25
CA ASN A 98 8.02 14.01 -29.86
C ASN A 98 8.93 13.19 -28.92
N TYR A 99 8.87 13.47 -27.61
CA TYR A 99 9.58 12.70 -26.60
C TYR A 99 9.07 11.25 -26.53
N ILE A 100 7.76 11.04 -26.44
CA ILE A 100 7.14 9.70 -26.47
C ILE A 100 7.53 8.98 -27.76
N ASP A 101 7.46 9.67 -28.90
CA ASP A 101 7.86 9.14 -30.20
C ASP A 101 9.32 8.64 -30.22
N GLY A 102 10.23 9.32 -29.53
CA GLY A 102 11.62 8.88 -29.38
C GLY A 102 11.82 7.65 -28.50
N LEU A 103 10.88 7.37 -27.59
CA LEU A 103 10.93 6.21 -26.68
C LEU A 103 10.38 4.92 -27.29
N LEU A 104 9.53 5.02 -28.29
CA LEU A 104 8.80 3.88 -28.86
C LEU A 104 9.45 3.39 -30.16
N ASN A 105 9.56 2.07 -30.33
CA ASN A 105 9.96 1.48 -31.61
C ASN A 105 8.76 1.45 -32.60
N GLN A 106 9.02 1.20 -33.89
CA GLN A 106 7.96 1.24 -34.91
C GLN A 106 6.83 0.25 -34.67
N GLN A 107 7.12 -0.94 -34.12
CA GLN A 107 6.11 -1.94 -33.79
C GLN A 107 5.15 -1.43 -32.71
N VAL A 108 5.67 -0.81 -31.64
CA VAL A 108 4.84 -0.25 -30.56
C VAL A 108 4.03 0.94 -31.06
N LYS A 109 4.62 1.81 -31.89
CA LYS A 109 3.88 2.91 -32.53
C LYS A 109 2.70 2.40 -33.35
N GLU A 110 2.90 1.33 -34.10
CA GLU A 110 1.83 0.74 -34.90
C GLU A 110 0.74 0.12 -34.04
N MET A 111 1.10 -0.56 -32.94
CA MET A 111 0.13 -1.06 -31.97
C MET A 111 -0.68 0.07 -31.30
N VAL A 112 -0.08 1.24 -31.06
CA VAL A 112 -0.80 2.43 -30.57
C VAL A 112 -1.78 2.95 -31.62
N ARG A 113 -1.37 3.03 -32.90
CA ARG A 113 -2.25 3.47 -34.00
C ARG A 113 -3.41 2.51 -34.26
N GLN A 114 -3.17 1.21 -34.09
CA GLN A 114 -4.18 0.14 -34.16
C GLN A 114 -4.98 -0.02 -32.87
N ASP A 115 -4.81 0.90 -31.92
CA ASP A 115 -5.53 0.95 -30.65
C ASP A 115 -5.34 -0.28 -29.73
N SER A 116 -4.31 -1.08 -29.99
CA SER A 116 -3.99 -2.31 -29.25
C SER A 116 -3.13 -2.06 -28.00
N VAL A 117 -2.42 -0.94 -27.93
CA VAL A 117 -1.61 -0.53 -26.77
C VAL A 117 -1.89 0.94 -26.45
N PHE A 118 -2.14 1.26 -25.19
CA PHE A 118 -2.32 2.65 -24.73
C PHE A 118 -1.48 3.03 -23.51
N VAL A 119 -1.11 2.03 -22.69
CA VAL A 119 -0.32 2.18 -21.48
C VAL A 119 0.96 1.39 -21.58
N ILE A 120 2.08 2.02 -21.22
CA ILE A 120 3.40 1.39 -21.18
C ILE A 120 4.05 1.75 -19.84
N ASN A 121 4.21 0.75 -18.98
CA ASN A 121 4.84 0.91 -17.68
C ASN A 121 6.34 0.60 -17.76
N LYS A 122 7.16 1.49 -17.20
CA LYS A 122 8.60 1.30 -16.98
C LYS A 122 8.89 1.40 -15.50
N TYR A 123 9.33 0.29 -14.93
CA TYR A 123 9.80 0.23 -13.55
C TYR A 123 11.29 0.56 -13.49
N ASP A 124 11.69 1.27 -12.44
CA ASP A 124 13.08 1.59 -12.13
C ASP A 124 13.85 2.24 -13.30
N LEU A 125 13.15 3.03 -14.12
CA LEU A 125 13.73 3.61 -15.34
C LEU A 125 14.94 4.48 -15.02
N TRP A 126 14.81 5.41 -14.07
CA TRP A 126 15.88 6.30 -13.63
C TRP A 126 16.30 6.09 -12.17
N ALA A 127 15.38 5.64 -11.31
CA ALA A 127 15.62 5.45 -9.88
C ALA A 127 14.93 4.18 -9.36
N ARG A 128 15.47 3.52 -8.32
CA ARG A 128 14.87 2.30 -7.73
C ARG A 128 13.56 2.59 -7.01
N GLY A 129 12.60 1.68 -7.13
CA GLY A 129 11.22 1.82 -6.66
C GLY A 129 10.41 2.82 -7.48
N GLN A 130 10.76 3.10 -8.73
CA GLN A 130 10.06 4.07 -9.56
C GLN A 130 9.03 3.41 -10.48
N LEU A 131 7.89 4.06 -10.69
CA LEU A 131 6.99 3.78 -11.80
C LEU A 131 6.88 4.98 -12.73
N VAL A 132 7.23 4.78 -14.00
CA VAL A 132 7.00 5.70 -15.11
C VAL A 132 5.95 5.07 -16.02
N MET A 133 4.79 5.70 -16.09
CA MET A 133 3.67 5.27 -16.92
C MET A 133 3.56 6.18 -18.13
N ILE A 134 3.69 5.63 -19.32
CA ILE A 134 3.48 6.36 -20.57
C ILE A 134 2.05 6.08 -21.03
N LEU A 135 1.27 7.15 -21.20
CA LEU A 135 -0.09 7.09 -21.72
C LEU A 135 -0.13 7.76 -23.09
N THR A 136 -0.55 7.03 -24.12
CA THR A 136 -0.60 7.56 -25.48
C THR A 136 -1.70 6.90 -26.29
N ALA A 137 -2.20 7.62 -27.28
CA ALA A 137 -3.24 7.18 -28.20
C ALA A 137 -3.11 7.95 -29.52
N LYS A 138 -3.95 7.65 -30.52
CA LYS A 138 -3.91 8.33 -31.82
C LYS A 138 -4.30 9.82 -31.76
N ASP A 139 -5.15 10.20 -30.81
CA ASP A 139 -5.62 11.57 -30.60
C ASP A 139 -6.04 11.80 -29.13
N LEU A 140 -6.32 13.06 -28.76
CA LEU A 140 -6.68 13.44 -27.39
C LEU A 140 -8.02 12.85 -26.92
N ASN A 141 -8.98 12.69 -27.83
CA ASN A 141 -10.31 12.15 -27.50
C ASN A 141 -10.20 10.66 -27.15
N GLU A 142 -9.46 9.90 -27.95
CA GLU A 142 -9.15 8.50 -27.68
C GLU A 142 -8.38 8.36 -26.35
N LEU A 143 -7.38 9.21 -26.13
CA LEU A 143 -6.55 9.21 -24.92
C LEU A 143 -7.41 9.43 -23.66
N GLY A 144 -8.25 10.46 -23.64
CA GLY A 144 -9.15 10.74 -22.52
C GLY A 144 -10.13 9.59 -22.24
N LYS A 145 -10.75 9.04 -23.29
CA LYS A 145 -11.67 7.88 -23.17
C LYS A 145 -10.97 6.67 -22.58
N LYS A 146 -9.75 6.35 -23.05
CA LYS A 146 -8.99 5.21 -22.55
C LYS A 146 -8.58 5.36 -21.10
N ILE A 147 -8.15 6.56 -20.69
CA ILE A 147 -7.88 6.85 -19.28
C ILE A 147 -9.08 6.48 -18.42
N LEU A 148 -10.29 6.90 -18.81
CA LEU A 148 -11.53 6.61 -18.07
C LEU A 148 -11.91 5.12 -18.10
N ASN A 149 -11.80 4.47 -19.26
CA ASN A 149 -12.20 3.06 -19.40
C ASN A 149 -11.28 2.12 -18.63
N GLU A 150 -9.97 2.41 -18.58
CA GLU A 150 -8.94 1.56 -17.97
C GLU A 150 -8.59 1.98 -16.53
N HIS A 151 -9.47 2.76 -15.90
CA HIS A 151 -9.22 3.42 -14.63
C HIS A 151 -8.79 2.47 -13.49
N GLU A 152 -9.35 1.26 -13.42
CA GLU A 152 -9.00 0.28 -12.39
C GLU A 152 -7.55 -0.20 -12.55
N ASN A 153 -7.16 -0.55 -13.78
CA ASN A 153 -5.81 -0.99 -14.10
C ASN A 153 -4.77 0.12 -13.85
N LEU A 154 -5.06 1.33 -14.30
CA LEU A 154 -4.16 2.48 -14.12
C LEU A 154 -3.90 2.79 -12.64
N LEU A 155 -4.95 2.80 -11.83
CA LEU A 155 -4.84 2.99 -10.38
C LEU A 155 -4.09 1.85 -9.70
N TYR A 156 -4.37 0.60 -10.10
CA TYR A 156 -3.75 -0.58 -9.52
C TYR A 156 -2.22 -0.54 -9.61
N TYR A 157 -1.65 -0.12 -10.75
CA TYR A 157 -0.20 -0.05 -10.90
C TYR A 157 0.47 0.88 -9.88
N PHE A 158 -0.08 2.07 -9.65
CA PHE A 158 0.47 3.02 -8.68
C PHE A 158 0.25 2.58 -7.23
N GLN A 159 -0.92 2.02 -6.91
CA GLN A 159 -1.19 1.49 -5.58
C GLN A 159 -0.27 0.31 -5.25
N LYS A 160 -0.10 -0.62 -6.20
CA LYS A 160 0.77 -1.79 -6.04
C LYS A 160 2.21 -1.38 -5.75
N ILE A 161 2.81 -0.53 -6.58
CA ILE A 161 4.21 -0.12 -6.37
C ILE A 161 4.37 0.70 -5.07
N SER A 162 3.38 1.50 -4.70
CA SER A 162 3.39 2.25 -3.44
C SER A 162 3.34 1.31 -2.23
N ASN A 163 2.48 0.29 -2.26
CA ASN A 163 2.40 -0.74 -1.23
C ASN A 163 3.70 -1.56 -1.14
N GLU A 164 4.31 -1.93 -2.26
CA GLU A 164 5.61 -2.63 -2.28
C GLU A 164 6.73 -1.78 -1.66
N ARG A 165 6.79 -0.48 -1.98
CA ARG A 165 7.74 0.45 -1.34
C ARG A 165 7.50 0.56 0.16
N LEU A 166 6.24 0.71 0.56
CA LEU A 166 5.86 0.84 1.95
C LEU A 166 6.20 -0.43 2.73
N PHE A 167 5.84 -1.60 2.20
CA PHE A 167 6.19 -2.90 2.76
C PHE A 167 7.71 -3.00 2.98
N LYS A 168 8.54 -2.73 1.98
CA LYS A 168 10.01 -2.77 2.13
C LYS A 168 10.55 -1.80 3.19
N SER A 169 9.85 -0.70 3.46
CA SER A 169 10.25 0.28 4.48
C SER A 169 9.74 -0.05 5.89
N LEU A 170 8.57 -0.68 5.98
CA LEU A 170 7.93 -1.03 7.25
C LEU A 170 8.46 -2.34 7.80
N TYR A 171 8.73 -3.31 6.93
CA TYR A 171 9.19 -4.64 7.31
C TYR A 171 10.70 -4.65 7.37
N ASN A 172 11.19 -4.71 8.59
CA ASN A 172 12.60 -4.83 8.88
C ASN A 172 12.72 -5.76 10.07
N SER A 173 13.30 -6.94 9.86
CA SER A 173 13.47 -7.97 10.89
C SER A 173 14.21 -7.46 12.13
N ARG A 174 14.99 -6.38 12.01
CA ARG A 174 15.64 -5.71 13.14
C ARG A 174 14.67 -4.97 14.07
N TYR A 175 13.52 -4.53 13.56
CA TYR A 175 12.53 -3.73 14.28
C TYR A 175 11.21 -4.49 14.46
N GLU A 176 11.25 -5.81 14.29
CA GLU A 176 10.15 -6.74 14.53
C GLU A 176 10.04 -7.04 16.03
N ARG A 177 8.82 -7.10 16.58
CA ARG A 177 8.56 -7.59 17.94
C ARG A 177 8.39 -9.11 17.89
N LYS A 178 9.48 -9.82 17.60
CA LYS A 178 9.48 -11.28 17.38
C LYS A 178 8.85 -12.07 18.52
N GLU A 179 9.10 -11.70 19.77
CA GLU A 179 8.47 -12.34 20.94
C GLU A 179 6.93 -12.33 20.87
N ILE A 180 6.33 -11.21 20.45
CA ILE A 180 4.88 -11.10 20.29
C ILE A 180 4.42 -11.98 19.12
N GLU A 181 5.11 -11.93 17.98
CA GLU A 181 4.77 -12.75 16.81
C GLU A 181 4.85 -14.25 17.10
N ALA A 182 5.92 -14.67 17.76
CA ALA A 182 6.13 -16.03 18.21
C ALA A 182 5.02 -16.48 19.15
N LYS A 183 4.63 -15.63 20.12
CA LYS A 183 3.52 -15.93 21.03
C LYS A 183 2.21 -16.14 20.28
N LEU A 184 1.91 -15.28 19.30
CA LEU A 184 0.70 -15.40 18.48
C LEU A 184 0.72 -16.68 17.62
N LEU A 185 1.87 -16.97 17.01
CA LEU A 185 2.06 -18.18 16.22
C LEU A 185 1.87 -19.44 17.06
N LYS A 186 2.53 -19.52 18.22
CA LYS A 186 2.47 -20.65 19.15
C LYS A 186 1.07 -20.88 19.71
N ASN A 187 0.39 -19.80 20.13
CA ASN A 187 -0.89 -19.93 20.83
C ASN A 187 -2.07 -20.09 19.86
N TYR A 188 -1.99 -19.50 18.67
CA TYR A 188 -3.14 -19.36 17.79
C TYR A 188 -2.92 -19.89 16.38
N GLY A 189 -1.70 -20.29 15.99
CA GLY A 189 -1.43 -20.82 14.65
C GLY A 189 -1.52 -19.74 13.55
N TRP A 190 -1.27 -18.48 13.91
CA TRP A 190 -1.16 -17.37 12.97
C TRP A 190 -0.25 -16.28 13.55
N LEU A 191 0.36 -15.48 12.68
CA LEU A 191 1.12 -14.30 13.05
C LEU A 191 0.72 -13.11 12.19
N ILE A 192 1.09 -11.93 12.65
CA ILE A 192 1.03 -10.66 11.92
C ILE A 192 2.29 -9.89 12.31
N TYR A 193 2.91 -9.19 11.37
CA TYR A 193 4.11 -8.41 11.62
C TYR A 193 3.81 -7.30 12.64
N VAL A 194 4.58 -7.28 13.74
CA VAL A 194 4.42 -6.32 14.82
C VAL A 194 5.63 -5.39 14.83
N GLN A 195 5.43 -4.15 14.36
CA GLN A 195 6.45 -3.11 14.40
C GLN A 195 6.90 -2.79 15.82
N ALA A 196 8.15 -2.37 15.99
CA ALA A 196 8.75 -2.03 17.28
C ALA A 196 7.92 -1.07 18.14
N ASP A 197 7.17 -0.14 17.56
CA ASP A 197 6.35 0.83 18.29
C ASP A 197 4.87 0.43 18.45
N TYR A 198 4.53 -0.80 18.06
CA TYR A 198 3.31 -1.48 18.50
C TYR A 198 3.57 -2.26 19.80
N HIS A 199 2.50 -2.43 20.57
CA HIS A 199 2.46 -3.26 21.77
C HIS A 199 1.17 -4.06 21.80
N LEU A 200 1.24 -5.24 22.43
CA LEU A 200 0.11 -6.12 22.69
C LEU A 200 -0.73 -5.54 23.83
N ALA A 201 -1.85 -4.91 23.48
CA ALA A 201 -2.74 -4.25 24.44
C ALA A 201 -3.72 -5.23 25.07
N ILE A 202 -4.28 -6.15 24.27
CA ILE A 202 -5.18 -7.20 24.73
C ILE A 202 -4.82 -8.52 24.04
N ASP A 203 -4.80 -9.60 24.81
CA ASP A 203 -4.65 -10.97 24.35
C ASP A 203 -5.67 -11.82 25.11
N LYS A 204 -6.78 -12.17 24.45
CA LYS A 204 -7.98 -12.76 25.06
C LYS A 204 -8.35 -14.06 24.33
N PRO A 205 -7.68 -15.18 24.64
CA PRO A 205 -7.93 -16.47 23.99
C PRO A 205 -9.39 -16.92 24.14
N GLU A 206 -10.03 -16.65 25.28
CA GLU A 206 -11.43 -17.00 25.55
C GLU A 206 -12.44 -16.26 24.64
N HIS A 207 -11.97 -15.26 23.91
CA HIS A 207 -12.75 -14.47 22.96
C HIS A 207 -12.17 -14.48 21.55
N ASN A 208 -11.12 -15.28 21.31
CA ASN A 208 -10.40 -15.32 20.05
C ASN A 208 -10.06 -13.90 19.56
N PHE A 209 -9.44 -13.10 20.44
CA PHE A 209 -9.25 -11.67 20.19
C PHE A 209 -7.88 -11.21 20.65
N VAL A 210 -7.18 -10.54 19.73
CA VAL A 210 -5.89 -9.89 19.97
C VAL A 210 -5.98 -8.44 19.52
N TRP A 211 -5.49 -7.51 20.34
CA TRP A 211 -5.43 -6.09 20.02
C TRP A 211 -4.00 -5.57 20.16
N LEU A 212 -3.49 -5.03 19.06
CA LEU A 212 -2.23 -4.31 18.98
C LEU A 212 -2.52 -2.81 18.88
N ARG A 213 -1.79 -2.02 19.66
CA ARG A 213 -1.91 -0.55 19.64
C ARG A 213 -0.56 0.09 19.34
N ARG A 214 -0.60 1.26 18.72
CA ARG A 214 0.57 2.12 18.52
C ARG A 214 0.26 3.53 19.02
N ALA A 215 1.19 4.08 19.79
CA ALA A 215 1.11 5.40 20.41
C ALA A 215 -0.17 5.63 21.25
N PRO A 216 -0.52 4.73 22.20
CA PRO A 216 -1.71 4.87 23.03
C PRO A 216 -1.68 6.17 23.85
N GLY A 217 -2.82 6.83 24.02
CA GLY A 217 -2.95 8.08 24.77
C GLY A 217 -2.44 9.33 24.03
N THR A 218 -2.16 9.23 22.73
CA THR A 218 -1.71 10.35 21.90
C THR A 218 -2.80 10.80 20.92
N ASP A 219 -2.57 11.91 20.21
CA ASP A 219 -3.48 12.38 19.15
C ASP A 219 -3.28 11.67 17.80
N MET A 220 -2.51 10.57 17.76
CA MET A 220 -2.30 9.72 16.60
C MET A 220 -2.17 8.24 17.01
N GLU A 221 -3.30 7.61 17.29
CA GLU A 221 -3.35 6.18 17.58
C GLU A 221 -3.66 5.35 16.33
N ARG A 222 -3.03 4.17 16.27
CA ARG A 222 -3.41 3.09 15.34
C ARG A 222 -3.73 1.86 16.16
N TRP A 223 -4.86 1.27 15.85
CA TRP A 223 -5.39 0.07 16.49
C TRP A 223 -5.47 -1.02 15.44
N ILE A 224 -4.92 -2.19 15.73
CA ILE A 224 -5.06 -3.38 14.88
C ILE A 224 -5.62 -4.48 15.76
N PHE A 225 -6.74 -5.07 15.37
CA PHE A 225 -7.19 -6.30 16.01
C PHE A 225 -7.22 -7.48 15.03
N VAL A 226 -6.98 -8.66 15.58
CA VAL A 226 -7.24 -9.94 14.93
C VAL A 226 -8.30 -10.66 15.75
N HIS A 227 -9.42 -10.98 15.10
CA HIS A 227 -10.47 -11.82 15.65
C HIS A 227 -10.70 -13.04 14.76
N TRP A 228 -10.99 -14.20 15.34
CA TRP A 228 -11.36 -15.38 14.57
C TRP A 228 -12.52 -16.16 15.19
N ILE A 229 -13.25 -16.87 14.33
CA ILE A 229 -14.32 -17.78 14.72
C ILE A 229 -13.88 -19.19 14.31
N ASP A 230 -13.64 -20.06 15.30
CA ASP A 230 -13.34 -21.47 15.07
C ASP A 230 -14.56 -22.22 14.55
N ASN A 231 -14.33 -23.23 13.70
CA ASN A 231 -15.38 -24.06 13.09
C ASN A 231 -16.49 -23.22 12.42
N ALA A 232 -16.10 -22.10 11.81
CA ALA A 232 -17.03 -21.19 11.17
C ALA A 232 -17.67 -21.83 9.93
N SER A 233 -18.92 -21.45 9.66
CA SER A 233 -19.53 -21.67 8.36
C SER A 233 -19.04 -20.59 7.38
N PRO A 234 -18.63 -20.94 6.14
CA PRO A 234 -18.33 -19.96 5.10
C PRO A 234 -19.48 -18.99 4.83
N LEU A 235 -20.73 -19.37 5.17
CA LEU A 235 -21.90 -18.51 5.05
C LEU A 235 -21.81 -17.23 5.91
N LEU A 236 -20.97 -17.21 6.94
CA LEU A 236 -20.70 -16.00 7.73
C LEU A 236 -19.90 -14.94 6.96
N LEU A 237 -19.26 -15.31 5.84
CA LEU A 237 -18.54 -14.39 4.98
C LEU A 237 -19.51 -13.65 4.03
N ASN A 238 -20.34 -12.79 4.62
CA ASN A 238 -21.22 -11.88 3.92
C ASN A 238 -21.20 -10.49 4.59
N LYS A 239 -21.59 -9.46 3.85
CA LYS A 239 -21.52 -8.06 4.27
C LYS A 239 -22.18 -7.79 5.64
N ASP A 240 -23.39 -8.28 5.84
CA ASP A 240 -24.15 -7.99 7.06
C ASP A 240 -23.54 -8.69 8.28
N SER A 241 -23.09 -9.94 8.11
CA SER A 241 -22.38 -10.68 9.15
C SER A 241 -21.06 -10.02 9.52
N VAL A 242 -20.28 -9.55 8.53
CA VAL A 242 -19.03 -8.82 8.77
C VAL A 242 -19.27 -7.57 9.61
N TYR A 243 -20.27 -6.74 9.26
CA TYR A 243 -20.58 -5.55 10.05
C TYR A 243 -21.06 -5.87 11.46
N ALA A 244 -21.92 -6.87 11.60
CA ALA A 244 -22.43 -7.30 12.91
C ALA A 244 -21.31 -7.85 13.81
N ILE A 245 -20.43 -8.69 13.26
CA ILE A 245 -19.27 -9.24 13.99
C ILE A 245 -18.35 -8.11 14.43
N ARG A 246 -18.00 -7.19 13.52
CA ARG A 246 -17.12 -6.06 13.84
C ARG A 246 -17.71 -5.21 14.96
N ASN A 247 -18.96 -4.76 14.84
CA ASN A 247 -19.61 -3.94 15.87
C ASN A 247 -19.68 -4.67 17.22
N ARG A 248 -19.97 -5.98 17.24
CA ARG A 248 -19.97 -6.78 18.48
C ARG A 248 -18.59 -6.84 19.14
N ILE A 249 -17.54 -6.99 18.35
CA ILE A 249 -16.16 -7.03 18.84
C ILE A 249 -15.71 -5.66 19.33
N THR A 250 -15.98 -4.59 18.58
CA THR A 250 -15.60 -3.23 18.96
C THR A 250 -16.42 -2.71 20.14
N GLU A 251 -17.69 -3.09 20.27
CA GLU A 251 -18.50 -2.80 21.46
C GLU A 251 -17.90 -3.42 22.73
N LYS A 252 -17.33 -4.62 22.60
CA LYS A 252 -16.75 -5.34 23.73
C LYS A 252 -15.38 -4.83 24.13
N PHE A 253 -14.50 -4.55 23.16
CA PHE A 253 -13.08 -4.31 23.43
C PHE A 253 -12.60 -2.89 23.14
N TYR A 254 -13.25 -2.15 22.24
CA TYR A 254 -12.89 -0.76 21.93
C TYR A 254 -13.82 0.18 22.71
N ARG A 255 -13.61 0.21 24.03
CA ARG A 255 -14.39 1.02 24.97
C ARG A 255 -13.55 2.16 25.53
N THR A 256 -14.22 3.19 26.03
CA THR A 256 -13.56 4.20 26.88
C THR A 256 -13.06 3.55 28.18
N SER A 257 -12.08 4.18 28.83
CA SER A 257 -11.50 3.65 30.07
C SER A 257 -12.50 3.55 31.24
N ASP A 258 -13.60 4.29 31.17
CA ASP A 258 -14.71 4.26 32.12
C ASP A 258 -15.91 3.41 31.66
N ASP A 259 -15.75 2.65 30.57
CA ASP A 259 -16.76 1.80 29.93
C ASP A 259 -18.07 2.49 29.48
N SER A 260 -18.10 3.83 29.50
CA SER A 260 -19.29 4.64 29.19
C SER A 260 -19.67 4.65 27.70
N SER A 261 -18.70 4.51 26.81
CA SER A 261 -18.90 4.54 25.36
C SER A 261 -18.02 3.51 24.66
N TYR A 262 -18.36 3.17 23.42
CA TYR A 262 -17.68 2.16 22.62
C TYR A 262 -17.72 2.45 21.13
N VAL A 263 -16.83 1.82 20.38
CA VAL A 263 -16.70 2.02 18.93
C VAL A 263 -17.77 1.27 18.15
N LEU A 264 -18.34 1.96 17.17
CA LEU A 264 -19.32 1.48 16.18
C LEU A 264 -18.89 1.91 14.77
N ILE A 265 -19.36 1.19 13.75
CA ILE A 265 -19.32 1.66 12.36
C ILE A 265 -20.28 2.85 12.21
N GLU A 266 -19.86 3.88 11.47
CA GLU A 266 -20.75 4.92 10.94
C GLU A 266 -21.38 4.44 9.63
N ASP A 267 -22.69 4.20 9.65
CA ASP A 267 -23.41 3.51 8.58
C ASP A 267 -23.39 4.27 7.24
N ASN A 268 -23.30 5.61 7.27
CA ASN A 268 -23.36 6.44 6.07
C ASN A 268 -22.08 6.41 5.22
N TYR A 269 -20.95 6.00 5.81
CA TYR A 269 -19.63 6.10 5.16
C TYR A 269 -18.90 4.76 5.08
N ARG A 270 -19.65 3.64 5.03
CA ARG A 270 -19.08 2.30 4.90
C ARG A 270 -19.24 1.73 3.50
N THR A 271 -18.23 0.99 3.05
CA THR A 271 -18.24 0.26 1.78
C THR A 271 -17.71 -1.16 2.00
N THR A 272 -18.12 -2.06 1.11
CA THR A 272 -17.61 -3.44 1.05
C THR A 272 -17.22 -3.76 -0.38
N LYS A 273 -16.08 -4.42 -0.55
CA LYS A 273 -15.62 -4.93 -1.83
C LYS A 273 -15.15 -6.37 -1.67
N GLU A 274 -15.41 -7.17 -2.69
CA GLU A 274 -14.76 -8.47 -2.83
C GLU A 274 -13.35 -8.27 -3.34
N VAL A 275 -12.37 -8.90 -2.70
CA VAL A 275 -10.96 -8.77 -3.04
C VAL A 275 -10.25 -10.11 -2.96
N ASN A 276 -9.14 -10.23 -3.68
CA ASN A 276 -8.14 -11.25 -3.41
C ASN A 276 -7.19 -10.71 -2.34
N PHE A 277 -7.28 -11.20 -1.11
CA PHE A 277 -6.42 -10.83 0.00
C PHE A 277 -5.49 -11.99 0.32
N LEU A 278 -4.18 -11.82 0.06
CA LEU A 278 -3.15 -12.84 0.29
C LEU A 278 -3.50 -14.20 -0.35
N GLY A 279 -3.98 -14.19 -1.59
CA GLY A 279 -4.38 -15.39 -2.33
C GLY A 279 -5.78 -15.92 -1.99
N ARG A 280 -6.49 -15.30 -1.04
CA ARG A 280 -7.81 -15.74 -0.56
C ARG A 280 -8.93 -14.83 -1.03
N TYR A 281 -10.11 -15.39 -1.25
CA TYR A 281 -11.33 -14.58 -1.37
C TYR A 281 -11.65 -13.94 -0.02
N ALA A 282 -11.77 -12.61 0.00
CA ALA A 282 -12.05 -11.84 1.20
C ALA A 282 -13.06 -10.72 0.93
N LEU A 283 -13.79 -10.34 1.98
CA LEU A 283 -14.53 -9.10 2.00
C LEU A 283 -13.67 -8.03 2.65
N MET A 284 -13.25 -7.05 1.85
CA MET A 284 -12.65 -5.82 2.35
C MET A 284 -13.78 -4.84 2.69
N THR A 285 -13.85 -4.43 3.96
CA THR A 285 -14.75 -3.38 4.41
C THR A 285 -13.95 -2.19 4.91
N GLN A 286 -14.40 -1.00 4.57
CA GLN A 286 -13.75 0.24 5.01
C GLN A 286 -14.82 1.30 5.24
N GLY A 287 -14.50 2.27 6.09
CA GLY A 287 -15.38 3.39 6.32
C GLY A 287 -14.96 4.19 7.54
N LEU A 288 -15.92 4.90 8.13
CA LEU A 288 -15.71 5.62 9.38
C LEU A 288 -16.19 4.79 10.56
N TRP A 289 -15.45 4.86 11.65
CA TRP A 289 -15.88 4.45 12.97
C TRP A 289 -16.17 5.70 13.81
N LYS A 290 -17.09 5.55 14.75
CA LYS A 290 -17.42 6.57 15.75
C LYS A 290 -17.57 5.92 17.12
N MET A 291 -17.32 6.68 18.17
CA MET A 291 -17.81 6.33 19.50
C MET A 291 -19.32 6.48 19.54
N LYS A 292 -20.01 5.65 20.31
CA LYS A 292 -21.48 5.68 20.45
C LYS A 292 -22.00 7.05 20.92
N ASP A 293 -21.27 7.68 21.84
CA ASP A 293 -21.55 9.02 22.36
C ASP A 293 -21.15 10.15 21.39
N GLY A 294 -20.54 9.83 20.25
CA GLY A 294 -20.10 10.80 19.25
C GLY A 294 -18.82 11.57 19.60
N SER A 295 -18.12 11.19 20.68
CA SER A 295 -16.95 11.93 21.18
C SER A 295 -15.72 11.84 20.27
N MET A 296 -15.52 10.70 19.60
CA MET A 296 -14.38 10.44 18.73
C MET A 296 -14.79 9.64 17.50
N GLY A 297 -13.95 9.70 16.46
CA GLY A 297 -14.11 8.91 15.26
C GLY A 297 -12.87 8.93 14.39
N GLY A 298 -12.91 8.13 13.33
CA GLY A 298 -11.80 8.00 12.40
C GLY A 298 -12.08 6.95 11.34
N PRO A 299 -11.16 6.73 10.39
CA PRO A 299 -11.32 5.69 9.39
C PRO A 299 -10.93 4.31 9.93
N PHE A 300 -11.51 3.26 9.36
CA PHE A 300 -11.07 1.88 9.51
C PHE A 300 -10.97 1.18 8.15
N ILE A 301 -10.14 0.15 8.11
CA ILE A 301 -10.06 -0.86 7.04
C ILE A 301 -10.07 -2.24 7.68
N ASN A 302 -10.79 -3.17 7.07
CA ASN A 302 -11.03 -4.49 7.60
C ASN A 302 -11.03 -5.52 6.47
N TYR A 303 -10.37 -6.65 6.70
CA TYR A 303 -10.43 -7.81 5.83
C TYR A 303 -11.05 -8.96 6.61
N THR A 304 -12.13 -9.54 6.06
CA THR A 304 -12.69 -10.78 6.59
C THR A 304 -12.60 -11.87 5.53
N PHE A 305 -12.11 -13.05 5.90
CA PHE A 305 -11.97 -14.19 4.98
C PHE A 305 -12.14 -15.51 5.71
N TYR A 306 -12.56 -16.53 4.97
CA TYR A 306 -12.64 -17.90 5.47
C TYR A 306 -11.36 -18.64 5.08
N ASP A 307 -10.71 -19.24 6.07
CA ASP A 307 -9.54 -20.09 5.89
C ASP A 307 -9.98 -21.56 5.97
N GLU A 308 -10.14 -22.21 4.81
CA GLU A 308 -10.55 -23.62 4.72
C GLU A 308 -9.62 -24.59 5.50
N PRO A 309 -8.28 -24.44 5.44
CA PRO A 309 -7.34 -25.27 6.19
C PRO A 309 -7.62 -25.37 7.69
N THR A 310 -7.93 -24.24 8.33
CA THR A 310 -8.19 -24.15 9.77
C THR A 310 -9.68 -24.12 10.12
N LYS A 311 -10.56 -24.05 9.12
CA LYS A 311 -12.01 -23.84 9.26
C LYS A 311 -12.34 -22.60 10.09
N ARG A 312 -11.51 -21.55 9.99
CA ARG A 312 -11.68 -20.30 10.71
C ARG A 312 -12.18 -19.19 9.80
N LEU A 313 -13.07 -18.36 10.33
CA LEU A 313 -13.32 -17.04 9.75
C LEU A 313 -12.40 -16.05 10.46
N TYR A 314 -11.45 -15.45 9.74
CA TYR A 314 -10.58 -14.41 10.26
C TYR A 314 -11.15 -13.04 9.96
N MET A 315 -11.02 -12.13 10.90
CA MET A 315 -11.32 -10.70 10.79
C MET A 315 -10.10 -9.91 11.24
N LEU A 316 -9.44 -9.27 10.28
CA LEU A 316 -8.30 -8.39 10.50
C LEU A 316 -8.79 -6.95 10.37
N ASP A 317 -8.77 -6.16 11.44
CA ASP A 317 -9.23 -4.77 11.42
C ASP A 317 -8.10 -3.84 11.81
N ALA A 318 -8.04 -2.70 11.13
CA ALA A 318 -7.28 -1.56 11.57
C ALA A 318 -8.14 -0.30 11.65
N SER A 319 -8.07 0.39 12.78
CA SER A 319 -8.77 1.64 13.06
C SER A 319 -7.77 2.74 13.41
N ILE A 320 -8.01 3.96 12.92
CA ILE A 320 -7.11 5.10 13.12
C ILE A 320 -7.84 6.20 13.89
N TYR A 321 -7.24 6.67 14.98
CA TYR A 321 -7.62 7.90 15.66
C TYR A 321 -6.52 8.94 15.45
N ALA A 322 -6.77 9.94 14.61
CA ALA A 322 -5.76 10.95 14.28
C ALA A 322 -6.40 12.30 13.93
N PRO A 323 -7.20 12.92 14.82
CA PRO A 323 -8.07 14.04 14.49
C PRO A 323 -7.33 15.21 13.81
N LYS A 324 -6.08 15.46 14.18
CA LYS A 324 -5.26 16.60 13.68
C LYS A 324 -4.42 16.31 12.43
N TYR A 325 -4.44 15.09 11.90
CA TYR A 325 -3.53 14.67 10.82
C TYR A 325 -4.28 14.33 9.54
N TYR A 326 -3.59 14.18 8.41
CA TYR A 326 -4.14 13.51 7.24
C TYR A 326 -4.10 11.99 7.43
N LYS A 327 -5.17 11.28 7.06
CA LYS A 327 -5.37 9.88 7.45
C LYS A 327 -4.95 8.93 6.35
N LYS A 328 -4.91 9.35 5.08
CA LYS A 328 -4.61 8.47 3.95
C LYS A 328 -3.31 7.67 4.11
N LYS A 329 -2.21 8.33 4.46
CA LYS A 329 -0.91 7.65 4.69
C LYS A 329 -0.97 6.69 5.87
N LEU A 330 -1.76 7.01 6.89
CA LEU A 330 -1.99 6.14 8.05
C LEU A 330 -2.83 4.92 7.65
N ILE A 331 -3.87 5.10 6.83
CA ILE A 331 -4.69 4.00 6.27
C ILE A 331 -3.82 3.06 5.46
N GLN A 332 -2.98 3.59 4.57
CA GLN A 332 -2.07 2.78 3.77
C GLN A 332 -1.07 2.01 4.64
N GLN A 333 -0.51 2.65 5.69
CA GLN A 333 0.38 1.98 6.63
C GLN A 333 -0.28 0.78 7.31
N VAL A 334 -1.49 0.97 7.84
CA VAL A 334 -2.16 -0.14 8.53
C VAL A 334 -2.66 -1.21 7.56
N ASP A 335 -3.10 -0.84 6.35
CA ASP A 335 -3.46 -1.80 5.29
C ASP A 335 -2.26 -2.71 4.93
N VAL A 336 -1.08 -2.12 4.74
CA VAL A 336 0.16 -2.88 4.48
C VAL A 336 0.58 -3.73 5.68
N LEU A 337 0.26 -3.32 6.91
CA LEU A 337 0.47 -4.17 8.10
C LEU A 337 -0.51 -5.34 8.14
N LEU A 338 -1.79 -5.16 7.81
CA LEU A 338 -2.74 -6.27 7.74
C LEU A 338 -2.30 -7.32 6.71
N GLN A 339 -1.66 -6.89 5.61
CA GLN A 339 -1.08 -7.79 4.60
C GLN A 339 0.13 -8.60 5.06
N SER A 340 0.65 -8.41 6.29
CA SER A 340 1.66 -9.32 6.88
C SER A 340 1.08 -10.62 7.39
N PHE A 341 -0.25 -10.70 7.53
CA PHE A 341 -0.88 -11.81 8.21
C PHE A 341 -0.53 -13.13 7.53
N MET A 342 -0.14 -14.11 8.34
CA MET A 342 0.15 -15.47 7.89
C MET A 342 -0.47 -16.46 8.87
N THR A 343 -1.13 -17.47 8.34
CA THR A 343 -1.40 -18.70 9.10
C THR A 343 -0.12 -19.50 9.25
N GLU A 344 -0.05 -20.37 10.26
CA GLU A 344 1.12 -21.20 10.54
C GLU A 344 1.64 -21.98 9.32
N ARG A 345 0.75 -22.37 8.39
CA ARG A 345 1.10 -23.11 7.17
C ARG A 345 1.81 -22.26 6.12
N GLU A 346 1.69 -20.94 6.20
CA GLU A 346 2.30 -19.99 5.28
C GLU A 346 3.63 -19.44 5.80
N VAL A 347 3.95 -19.69 7.06
CA VAL A 347 5.22 -19.28 7.65
C VAL A 347 6.32 -20.22 7.17
N ASP A 348 7.40 -19.64 6.66
CA ASP A 348 8.60 -20.39 6.29
C ASP A 348 9.12 -21.23 7.48
N PRO A 349 9.49 -22.51 7.29
CA PRO A 349 9.93 -23.37 8.39
C PRO A 349 11.13 -22.82 9.17
N GLU A 350 12.11 -22.20 8.52
CA GLU A 350 13.28 -21.62 9.18
C GLU A 350 12.86 -20.39 10.00
N LYS A 351 12.02 -19.51 9.43
CA LYS A 351 11.45 -18.37 10.18
C LYS A 351 10.63 -18.84 11.38
N LYS A 352 9.88 -19.93 11.23
CA LYS A 352 9.06 -20.49 12.31
C LYS A 352 9.93 -20.99 13.46
N GLU A 353 11.01 -21.70 13.15
CA GLU A 353 11.97 -22.16 14.16
C GLU A 353 12.61 -20.96 14.87
N GLU A 354 13.14 -19.99 14.11
CA GLU A 354 13.73 -18.75 14.66
C GLU A 354 12.76 -17.99 15.58
N LEU A 355 11.48 -17.87 15.19
CA LEU A 355 10.48 -17.23 16.04
C LEU A 355 10.22 -18.01 17.32
N LEU A 356 10.14 -19.34 17.27
CA LEU A 356 9.84 -20.14 18.45
C LEU A 356 10.99 -20.18 19.45
N GLU A 357 12.24 -20.05 19.00
CA GLU A 357 13.42 -19.87 19.85
C GLU A 357 13.35 -18.59 20.68
N GLU A 358 12.68 -17.53 20.21
CA GLU A 358 12.50 -16.27 20.97
C GLU A 358 11.60 -16.44 22.21
N LEU A 359 10.95 -17.59 22.38
CA LEU A 359 10.12 -17.92 23.55
C LEU A 359 10.80 -18.86 24.55
N GLU A 360 12.02 -19.32 24.27
CA GLU A 360 12.86 -20.12 25.17
C GLU A 360 13.77 -19.20 26.01
#